data_AF-A0A437PPK5-F1
#
_entry.id   AF-A0A437PPK5-F1
#
_cell.length_a   1.000
_cell.length_b   1.000
_cell.length_c   1.000
_cell.angle_alpha   90.00
_cell.angle_beta   90.00
_cell.angle_gamma   90.00
#
_symmetry.space_group_name_H-M   'P 1'
#
loop_
_entity.id
_entity.type
_entity.pdbx_description
1 polymer ?
#
loop_
_entity_poly.entity_id
_entity_poly.type
_entity_poly.pdbx_seq_one_letter_code
_entity_poly.pdbx_strand_id
1 'polypeptide(L)'
;MIFILAQVLQILIGSYTDKNAGLEFYLLDLQQNKVQKAYQIKQENASFFCFSKSKEFLFVVSEKGDQNSSLSAYKRFPNGKYGLINSFPTLGNDPCYVTYRESSQTVYVANYSGGSVSVFDFSKNSLKPIKQLLVYKGKSVNVARQEAPHAHKVVISPDNKYLFVTDLGSDRVYQHRILVDGKLWPNYKSYHLNPGAGPRHLSFHPNGKFAYLLNELSGTVDVFLYKNEVLEKVQSIVCDDSKAESKASAHIEVSPDWNWLVCSNRITKDELVVYKILPTGQLIFKNRIPVAKKPRFFTFDKSGKILFVASQDENKVQLYSFDAKTGNISAKGLDITVRKPVVVGEL
;
A
#
# COMPACT_ATOMS: atom_id res chain seq x y z
N MET A 1 20.12 25.45 29.28
CA MET A 1 19.61 25.63 27.90
C MET A 1 19.38 24.23 27.34
N ILE A 2 18.15 23.74 27.39
CA ILE A 2 17.80 22.41 26.88
C ILE A 2 17.75 22.53 25.36
N PHE A 3 18.72 21.94 24.65
CA PHE A 3 18.63 21.77 23.21
C PHE A 3 17.45 20.82 22.95
N ILE A 4 16.29 21.39 22.58
CA ILE A 4 15.25 20.63 21.93
C ILE A 4 15.87 20.18 20.60
N LEU A 5 16.27 18.91 20.51
CA LEU A 5 16.64 18.31 19.24
C LEU A 5 15.47 18.56 18.28
N ALA A 6 15.70 19.36 17.23
CA ALA A 6 14.70 19.62 16.21
C ALA A 6 14.16 18.27 15.73
N GLN A 7 12.84 18.11 15.72
CA GLN A 7 12.19 16.86 15.30
C GLN A 7 12.29 16.77 13.77
N VAL A 8 13.45 16.31 13.30
CA VAL A 8 13.71 16.06 11.87
C VAL A 8 13.10 14.71 11.53
N LEU A 9 12.05 14.70 10.70
CA LEU A 9 11.48 13.47 10.17
C LEU A 9 12.33 12.99 9.01
N GLN A 10 12.61 11.68 8.98
CA GLN A 10 13.19 11.04 7.82
C GLN A 10 12.10 10.27 7.09
N ILE A 11 11.97 10.48 5.77
CA ILE A 11 11.02 9.76 4.94
C ILE A 11 11.72 9.14 3.73
N LEU A 12 11.14 8.05 3.22
CA LEU A 12 11.49 7.39 1.97
C LEU A 12 10.34 7.56 0.98
N ILE A 13 10.67 7.93 -0.25
CA ILE A 13 9.73 8.03 -1.37
C ILE A 13 10.17 7.06 -2.47
N GLY A 14 9.23 6.25 -2.93
CA GLY A 14 9.37 5.37 -4.09
C GLY A 14 8.59 5.91 -5.29
N SER A 15 9.17 5.78 -6.47
CA SER A 15 8.67 6.37 -7.71
C SER A 15 8.69 5.38 -8.87
N TYR A 16 7.80 5.60 -9.86
CA TYR A 16 8.07 5.10 -11.21
C TYR A 16 9.28 5.84 -11.79
N THR A 17 10.21 5.10 -12.38
CA THR A 17 11.46 5.70 -12.86
C THR A 17 11.28 6.37 -14.21
N ASP A 18 11.53 7.67 -14.22
CA ASP A 18 11.57 8.55 -15.39
C ASP A 18 12.57 9.66 -15.07
N LYS A 19 13.81 9.47 -15.53
CA LYS A 19 14.96 10.35 -15.24
C LYS A 19 15.10 10.66 -13.73
N ASN A 20 14.84 9.67 -12.87
CA ASN A 20 14.98 9.74 -11.42
C ASN A 20 15.57 8.43 -10.87
N ALA A 21 15.98 8.43 -9.61
CA ALA A 21 16.65 7.27 -8.98
C ALA A 21 15.68 6.13 -8.62
N GLY A 22 14.38 6.42 -8.48
CA GLY A 22 13.36 5.49 -8.02
C GLY A 22 13.17 5.48 -6.50
N LEU A 23 14.26 5.41 -5.72
CA LEU A 23 14.21 5.58 -4.25
C LEU A 23 14.94 6.85 -3.82
N GLU A 24 14.22 7.75 -3.16
CA GLU A 24 14.75 9.02 -2.65
C GLU A 24 14.43 9.20 -1.16
N PHE A 25 15.43 9.59 -0.38
CA PHE A 25 15.33 9.77 1.06
C PHE A 25 15.40 11.25 1.40
N TYR A 26 14.50 11.71 2.26
CA TYR A 26 14.38 13.12 2.62
C TYR A 26 14.43 13.31 4.14
N LEU A 27 15.00 14.44 4.55
CA LEU A 27 14.92 15.00 5.90
C LEU A 27 13.97 16.20 5.88
N LEU A 28 13.02 16.20 6.81
CA LEU A 28 12.02 17.25 6.95
C LEU A 28 12.18 17.92 8.32
N ASP A 29 12.59 19.18 8.31
CA ASP A 29 12.49 20.04 9.49
C ASP A 29 11.15 20.77 9.42
N LEU A 30 10.18 20.28 10.19
CA LEU A 30 8.83 20.82 10.21
C LEU A 30 8.69 22.12 10.99
N GLN A 31 9.67 22.46 11.84
CA GLN A 31 9.67 23.74 12.56
C GLN A 31 10.14 24.85 11.62
N GLN A 32 11.12 24.54 10.77
CA GLN A 32 11.69 25.48 9.80
C GLN A 32 11.04 25.40 8.41
N ASN A 33 10.05 24.52 8.20
CA ASN A 33 9.46 24.20 6.89
C ASN A 33 10.52 23.88 5.82
N LYS A 34 11.55 23.12 6.20
CA LYS A 34 12.68 22.79 5.31
C LYS A 34 12.64 21.33 4.88
N VAL A 35 12.78 21.10 3.57
CA VAL A 35 12.91 19.80 2.95
C VAL A 35 14.31 19.65 2.38
N GLN A 36 15.01 18.57 2.71
CA GLN A 36 16.32 18.27 2.16
C GLN A 36 16.37 16.83 1.65
N LYS A 37 16.75 16.65 0.37
CA LYS A 37 17.11 15.31 -0.13
C LYS A 37 18.40 14.87 0.57
N ALA A 38 18.32 13.78 1.32
CA ALA A 38 19.44 13.24 2.10
C ALA A 38 20.36 12.39 1.23
N TYR A 39 19.78 11.44 0.50
CA TYR A 39 20.45 10.58 -0.46
C TYR A 39 19.41 9.87 -1.34
N GLN A 40 19.88 9.10 -2.32
CA GLN A 40 19.04 8.32 -3.22
C GLN A 40 19.69 6.98 -3.53
N ILE A 41 18.87 6.00 -3.92
CA ILE A 41 19.31 4.68 -4.37
C ILE A 41 18.73 4.45 -5.76
N LYS A 42 19.57 4.02 -6.71
CA LYS A 42 19.09 3.60 -8.02
C LYS A 42 18.33 2.29 -7.88
N GLN A 43 17.02 2.32 -8.09
CA GLN A 43 16.10 1.18 -8.09
C GLN A 43 15.01 1.46 -9.11
N GLU A 44 14.93 0.66 -10.17
CA GLU A 44 14.00 0.93 -11.25
C GLU A 44 12.56 0.59 -10.85
N ASN A 45 11.62 1.47 -11.21
CA ASN A 45 10.19 1.36 -10.90
C ASN A 45 9.93 0.90 -9.45
N ALA A 46 10.50 1.62 -8.48
CA ALA A 46 10.35 1.39 -7.04
C ALA A 46 8.94 1.77 -6.56
N SER A 47 7.93 1.14 -7.14
CA SER A 47 6.54 1.57 -7.02
C SER A 47 5.90 1.25 -5.67
N PHE A 48 6.46 0.27 -4.95
CA PHE A 48 6.05 -0.10 -3.61
C PHE A 48 7.23 -0.60 -2.79
N PHE A 49 7.17 -0.39 -1.47
CA PHE A 49 8.10 -0.98 -0.54
C PHE A 49 7.44 -1.29 0.80
N CYS A 50 8.07 -2.16 1.58
CA CYS A 50 7.75 -2.33 2.99
C CYS A 50 9.04 -2.44 3.82
N PHE A 51 8.92 -2.13 5.11
CA PHE A 51 10.01 -2.26 6.07
C PHE A 51 9.83 -3.51 6.93
N SER A 52 10.92 -4.04 7.48
CA SER A 52 10.84 -4.80 8.73
C SER A 52 10.32 -3.90 9.85
N LYS A 53 9.77 -4.49 10.91
CA LYS A 53 9.26 -3.76 12.09
C LYS A 53 10.34 -2.89 12.72
N SER A 54 11.59 -3.37 12.75
CA SER A 54 12.76 -2.63 13.23
C SER A 54 13.25 -1.55 12.26
N LYS A 55 12.77 -1.55 11.01
CA LYS A 55 13.31 -0.77 9.89
C LYS A 55 14.81 -1.02 9.66
N GLU A 56 15.30 -2.20 10.04
CA GLU A 56 16.63 -2.67 9.65
C GLU A 56 16.63 -3.10 8.19
N PHE A 57 15.51 -3.66 7.71
CA PHE A 57 15.36 -4.16 6.35
C PHE A 57 14.29 -3.40 5.59
N LEU A 58 14.54 -3.22 4.30
CA LEU A 58 13.65 -2.61 3.33
C LEU A 58 13.52 -3.55 2.13
N PHE A 59 12.28 -3.85 1.75
CA PHE A 59 11.94 -4.71 0.61
C PHE A 59 11.24 -3.88 -0.45
N VAL A 60 11.74 -3.90 -1.68
CA VAL A 60 11.30 -3.00 -2.76
C VAL A 60 11.04 -3.80 -4.02
N VAL A 61 9.87 -3.59 -4.63
CA VAL A 61 9.56 -4.18 -5.93
C VAL A 61 10.19 -3.34 -7.05
N SER A 62 10.53 -4.00 -8.16
CA SER A 62 10.73 -3.34 -9.45
C SER A 62 9.55 -3.67 -10.34
N GLU A 63 8.58 -2.75 -10.42
CA GLU A 63 7.33 -2.94 -11.17
C GLU A 63 7.59 -2.78 -12.67
N LYS A 64 7.89 -3.89 -13.32
CA LYS A 64 8.11 -3.99 -14.77
C LYS A 64 7.20 -5.05 -15.35
N GLY A 65 6.94 -5.01 -16.65
CA GLY A 65 6.10 -5.99 -17.35
C GLY A 65 6.88 -7.15 -17.96
N ASP A 66 8.14 -7.35 -17.59
CA ASP A 66 9.07 -8.27 -18.26
C ASP A 66 9.88 -9.13 -17.27
N GLN A 67 10.84 -9.90 -17.77
CA GLN A 67 11.73 -10.75 -16.96
C GLN A 67 12.57 -10.00 -15.92
N ASN A 68 12.63 -8.67 -15.96
CA ASN A 68 13.34 -7.84 -15.00
C ASN A 68 12.47 -7.47 -13.77
N SER A 69 11.21 -7.92 -13.74
CA SER A 69 10.35 -7.86 -12.55
C SER A 69 11.03 -8.54 -11.38
N SER A 70 11.27 -7.79 -10.30
CA SER A 70 12.12 -8.28 -9.20
C SER A 70 11.70 -7.75 -7.84
N LEU A 71 12.20 -8.43 -6.81
CA LEU A 71 12.15 -8.02 -5.41
C LEU A 71 13.59 -7.83 -4.92
N SER A 72 13.91 -6.62 -4.46
CA SER A 72 15.20 -6.27 -3.87
C SER A 72 15.08 -6.13 -2.36
N ALA A 73 16.06 -6.64 -1.61
CA ALA A 73 16.21 -6.41 -0.17
C ALA A 73 17.39 -5.48 0.12
N TYR A 74 17.21 -4.59 1.08
CA TYR A 74 18.22 -3.64 1.54
C TYR A 74 18.38 -3.72 3.06
N LYS A 75 19.60 -3.46 3.54
CA LYS A 75 19.92 -3.34 4.97
C LYS A 75 20.26 -1.90 5.33
N ARG A 76 19.74 -1.42 6.45
CA ARG A 76 20.11 -0.14 7.06
C ARG A 76 21.45 -0.29 7.78
N PHE A 77 22.45 0.49 7.39
CA PHE A 77 23.76 0.53 8.02
C PHE A 77 23.79 1.47 9.24
N PRO A 78 24.82 1.39 10.10
CA PRO A 78 24.96 2.28 11.26
C PRO A 78 24.96 3.78 10.92
N ASN A 79 25.36 4.15 9.70
CA ASN A 79 25.29 5.53 9.20
C ASN A 79 23.86 5.98 8.81
N GLY A 80 22.85 5.14 9.03
CA GLY A 80 21.44 5.41 8.73
C GLY A 80 21.04 5.22 7.27
N LYS A 81 21.96 4.86 6.37
CA LYS A 81 21.68 4.64 4.94
C LYS A 81 21.38 3.17 4.64
N TYR A 82 20.52 2.93 3.66
CA TYR A 82 20.26 1.58 3.14
C TYR A 82 21.27 1.19 2.06
N GLY A 83 21.72 -0.06 2.08
CA GLY A 83 22.49 -0.69 1.01
C GLY A 83 21.85 -1.99 0.53
N LEU A 84 22.01 -2.29 -0.75
CA LEU A 84 21.46 -3.50 -1.37
C LEU A 84 22.09 -4.76 -0.75
N ILE A 85 21.27 -5.72 -0.38
CA ILE A 85 21.70 -7.07 0.02
C ILE A 85 21.77 -7.95 -1.24
N ASN A 86 20.63 -8.15 -1.89
CA ASN A 86 20.47 -8.90 -3.13
C ASN A 86 19.08 -8.64 -3.73
N SER A 87 18.85 -9.17 -4.94
CA SER A 87 17.59 -9.09 -5.66
C SER A 87 17.32 -10.41 -6.38
N PHE A 88 16.05 -10.79 -6.49
CA PHE A 88 15.62 -11.97 -7.24
C PHE A 88 14.38 -11.65 -8.08
N PRO A 89 14.21 -12.32 -9.24
CA PRO A 89 13.03 -12.14 -10.06
C PRO A 89 11.77 -12.63 -9.34
N THR A 90 10.65 -11.94 -9.55
CA THR A 90 9.34 -12.34 -9.00
C THR A 90 8.70 -13.48 -9.77
N LEU A 91 9.15 -13.74 -11.01
CA LEU A 91 8.55 -14.69 -11.95
C LEU A 91 7.07 -14.41 -12.27
N GLY A 92 6.58 -13.23 -11.91
CA GLY A 92 5.33 -12.65 -12.37
C GLY A 92 5.57 -11.24 -12.89
N ASN A 93 4.60 -10.67 -13.59
CA ASN A 93 4.73 -9.35 -14.22
C ASN A 93 4.06 -8.26 -13.38
N ASP A 94 4.66 -7.08 -13.39
CA ASP A 94 4.26 -5.86 -12.71
C ASP A 94 4.03 -6.06 -11.20
N PRO A 95 5.06 -6.47 -10.43
CA PRO A 95 4.96 -6.58 -8.98
C PRO A 95 4.66 -5.20 -8.37
N CYS A 96 3.45 -5.03 -7.84
CA CYS A 96 2.92 -3.73 -7.44
C CYS A 96 2.71 -3.57 -5.93
N TYR A 97 2.92 -4.63 -5.15
CA TYR A 97 2.79 -4.61 -3.70
C TYR A 97 3.70 -5.65 -3.06
N VAL A 98 4.25 -5.31 -1.89
CA VAL A 98 5.07 -6.23 -1.08
C VAL A 98 4.74 -6.10 0.41
N THR A 99 4.72 -7.21 1.12
CA THR A 99 4.63 -7.25 2.59
C THR A 99 5.60 -8.29 3.17
N TYR A 100 6.06 -8.04 4.39
CA TYR A 100 7.02 -8.89 5.09
C TYR A 100 6.44 -9.42 6.40
N ARG A 101 6.55 -10.73 6.61
CA ARG A 101 6.13 -11.43 7.82
C ARG A 101 7.34 -11.80 8.66
N GLU A 102 7.50 -11.10 9.78
CA GLU A 102 8.62 -11.28 10.71
C GLU A 102 8.73 -12.72 11.24
N SER A 103 7.61 -13.30 11.68
CA SER A 103 7.60 -14.57 12.41
C SER A 103 8.04 -15.77 11.57
N SER A 104 7.93 -15.71 10.24
CA SER A 104 8.47 -16.73 9.33
C SER A 104 9.54 -16.17 8.39
N GLN A 105 10.03 -14.95 8.63
CA GLN A 105 10.97 -14.23 7.76
C GLN A 105 10.61 -14.37 6.26
N THR A 106 9.33 -14.17 5.93
CA THR A 106 8.81 -14.43 4.58
C THR A 106 8.31 -13.15 3.94
N VAL A 107 8.65 -12.93 2.66
CA VAL A 107 8.19 -11.78 1.89
C VAL A 107 7.17 -12.26 0.85
N TYR A 108 6.02 -11.59 0.77
CA TYR A 108 4.96 -11.86 -0.20
C TYR A 108 4.85 -10.69 -1.17
N VAL A 109 4.76 -10.99 -2.46
CA VAL A 109 4.66 -9.99 -3.54
C VAL A 109 3.42 -10.25 -4.37
N ALA A 110 2.62 -9.22 -4.65
CA ALA A 110 1.51 -9.27 -5.59
C ALA A 110 1.97 -8.81 -6.98
N ASN A 111 1.81 -9.65 -8.00
CA ASN A 111 2.15 -9.35 -9.39
C ASN A 111 0.87 -9.00 -10.15
N TYR A 112 0.73 -7.74 -10.55
CA TYR A 112 -0.48 -7.20 -11.16
C TYR A 112 -0.77 -7.86 -12.52
N SER A 113 0.08 -7.67 -13.52
CA SER A 113 -0.16 -8.25 -14.85
C SER A 113 0.09 -9.77 -14.87
N GLY A 114 0.89 -10.27 -13.94
CA GLY A 114 1.10 -11.71 -13.76
C GLY A 114 -0.07 -12.44 -13.10
N GLY A 115 -1.08 -11.75 -12.57
CA GLY A 115 -2.23 -12.36 -11.90
C GLY A 115 -1.82 -13.36 -10.81
N SER A 116 -0.77 -13.05 -10.05
CA SER A 116 -0.08 -14.04 -9.21
C SER A 116 0.51 -13.48 -7.92
N VAL A 117 0.87 -14.38 -7.01
CA VAL A 117 1.61 -14.08 -5.78
C VAL A 117 2.92 -14.85 -5.74
N SER A 118 4.01 -14.13 -5.49
CA SER A 118 5.35 -14.68 -5.31
C SER A 118 5.71 -14.71 -3.83
N VAL A 119 6.24 -15.84 -3.36
CA VAL A 119 6.65 -16.05 -1.97
C VAL A 119 8.16 -16.24 -1.90
N PHE A 120 8.82 -15.41 -1.11
CA PHE A 120 10.26 -15.42 -0.89
C PHE A 120 10.59 -15.73 0.56
N ASP A 121 11.71 -16.41 0.76
CA ASP A 121 12.33 -16.54 2.08
C ASP A 121 13.36 -15.43 2.29
N PHE A 122 13.42 -14.88 3.49
CA PHE A 122 14.41 -13.90 3.93
C PHE A 122 15.20 -14.43 5.13
N SER A 123 15.75 -15.64 4.98
CA SER A 123 16.53 -16.27 6.04
C SER A 123 17.99 -15.77 6.06
N LYS A 124 18.54 -15.67 7.27
CA LYS A 124 19.93 -15.23 7.51
C LYS A 124 20.20 -13.83 6.93
N ASN A 125 19.22 -12.92 7.06
CA ASN A 125 19.30 -11.53 6.58
C ASN A 125 19.58 -11.40 5.07
N SER A 126 19.08 -12.34 4.27
CA SER A 126 19.29 -12.37 2.83
C SER A 126 18.08 -12.97 2.13
N LEU A 127 17.66 -12.34 1.03
CA LEU A 127 16.59 -12.88 0.20
C LEU A 127 17.06 -14.19 -0.45
N LYS A 128 16.17 -15.15 -0.65
CA LYS A 128 16.41 -16.40 -1.41
C LYS A 128 15.63 -16.36 -2.73
N PRO A 129 15.96 -17.20 -3.73
CA PRO A 129 15.09 -17.41 -4.87
C PRO A 129 13.66 -17.73 -4.43
N ILE A 130 12.69 -17.39 -5.27
CA ILE A 130 11.27 -17.66 -5.03
C ILE A 130 11.05 -19.13 -4.64
N LYS A 131 10.34 -19.36 -3.53
CA LYS A 131 10.01 -20.70 -3.03
C LYS A 131 8.61 -21.18 -3.40
N GLN A 132 7.76 -20.27 -3.88
CA GLN A 132 6.41 -20.57 -4.35
C GLN A 132 5.89 -19.44 -5.24
N LEU A 133 5.24 -19.81 -6.35
CA LEU A 133 4.46 -18.92 -7.21
C LEU A 133 3.03 -19.46 -7.28
N LEU A 134 2.04 -18.64 -6.99
CA LEU A 134 0.62 -18.98 -7.14
C LEU A 134 0.04 -18.12 -8.26
N VAL A 135 -0.47 -18.74 -9.32
CA VAL A 135 -1.09 -18.04 -10.45
C VAL A 135 -2.59 -18.27 -10.40
N TYR A 136 -3.35 -17.18 -10.44
CA TYR A 136 -4.81 -17.22 -10.39
C TYR A 136 -5.41 -17.34 -11.79
N LYS A 137 -6.69 -17.68 -11.86
CA LYS A 137 -7.47 -17.75 -13.11
C LYS A 137 -8.83 -17.09 -12.89
N GLY A 138 -9.34 -16.45 -13.93
CA GLY A 138 -10.63 -15.76 -13.88
C GLY A 138 -10.60 -14.50 -14.72
N LYS A 139 -11.76 -13.86 -14.81
CA LYS A 139 -11.98 -12.57 -15.47
C LYS A 139 -13.27 -11.96 -14.92
N SER A 140 -13.61 -10.75 -15.32
CA SER A 140 -14.89 -10.13 -15.02
C SER A 140 -15.41 -9.27 -16.18
N VAL A 141 -16.34 -8.37 -15.90
CA VAL A 141 -17.19 -7.67 -16.89
C VAL A 141 -16.49 -6.51 -17.58
N ASN A 142 -15.50 -5.86 -16.96
CA ASN A 142 -14.76 -4.77 -17.60
C ASN A 142 -13.66 -5.35 -18.51
N VAL A 143 -13.98 -5.54 -19.79
CA VAL A 143 -13.09 -6.20 -20.77
C VAL A 143 -11.72 -5.53 -20.95
N ALA A 144 -11.56 -4.26 -20.59
CA ALA A 144 -10.31 -3.52 -20.73
C ALA A 144 -9.43 -3.56 -19.48
N ARG A 145 -9.97 -3.99 -18.33
CA ARG A 145 -9.30 -3.95 -17.02
C ARG A 145 -9.42 -5.26 -16.22
N GLN A 146 -10.23 -6.20 -16.71
CA GLN A 146 -10.65 -7.42 -16.03
C GLN A 146 -10.72 -8.60 -17.02
N GLU A 147 -9.88 -8.59 -18.05
CA GLU A 147 -9.72 -9.66 -19.03
C GLU A 147 -9.03 -10.90 -18.46
N ALA A 148 -8.23 -10.70 -17.41
CA ALA A 148 -7.47 -11.72 -16.70
C ALA A 148 -7.32 -11.31 -15.21
N PRO A 149 -6.80 -12.18 -14.34
CA PRO A 149 -6.53 -11.84 -12.94
C PRO A 149 -5.46 -10.75 -12.82
N HIS A 150 -5.67 -9.84 -11.87
CA HIS A 150 -4.71 -8.80 -11.50
C HIS A 150 -4.54 -8.70 -9.99
N ALA A 151 -3.59 -9.45 -9.44
CA ALA A 151 -3.29 -9.44 -8.01
C ALA A 151 -2.69 -8.08 -7.62
N HIS A 152 -3.39 -7.32 -6.77
CA HIS A 152 -3.02 -5.93 -6.49
C HIS A 152 -2.46 -5.73 -5.08
N LYS A 153 -2.91 -6.48 -4.08
CA LYS A 153 -2.38 -6.39 -2.72
C LYS A 153 -2.34 -7.75 -2.05
N VAL A 154 -1.28 -7.97 -1.28
CA VAL A 154 -1.14 -9.08 -0.32
C VAL A 154 -1.12 -8.49 1.09
N VAL A 155 -2.00 -8.97 1.97
CA VAL A 155 -2.09 -8.48 3.35
C VAL A 155 -2.26 -9.64 4.33
N ILE A 156 -1.46 -9.61 5.38
CA ILE A 156 -1.47 -10.63 6.44
C ILE A 156 -2.63 -10.31 7.39
N SER A 157 -3.38 -11.33 7.79
CA SER A 157 -4.44 -11.19 8.77
C SER A 157 -3.90 -10.77 10.15
N PRO A 158 -4.71 -10.09 10.99
CA PRO A 158 -4.30 -9.67 12.33
C PRO A 158 -3.80 -10.82 13.22
N ASP A 159 -4.38 -12.01 13.06
CA ASP A 159 -3.99 -13.24 13.77
C ASP A 159 -2.74 -13.93 13.18
N ASN A 160 -2.12 -13.35 12.14
CA ASN A 160 -0.93 -13.85 11.45
C ASN A 160 -1.06 -15.25 10.83
N LYS A 161 -2.28 -15.75 10.64
CA LYS A 161 -2.55 -17.10 10.10
C LYS A 161 -2.86 -17.12 8.61
N TYR A 162 -3.31 -16.01 8.04
CA TYR A 162 -3.80 -15.95 6.67
C TYR A 162 -3.15 -14.82 5.88
N LEU A 163 -3.00 -15.05 4.58
CA LEU A 163 -2.70 -14.03 3.59
C LEU A 163 -3.95 -13.80 2.74
N PHE A 164 -4.40 -12.55 2.70
CA PHE A 164 -5.46 -12.10 1.80
C PHE A 164 -4.85 -11.47 0.55
N VAL A 165 -5.36 -11.86 -0.61
CA VAL A 165 -4.90 -11.39 -1.92
C VAL A 165 -6.08 -10.77 -2.65
N THR A 166 -6.00 -9.47 -2.94
CA THR A 166 -7.01 -8.78 -3.75
C THR A 166 -6.69 -8.96 -5.23
N ASP A 167 -7.71 -9.32 -6.01
CA ASP A 167 -7.59 -9.54 -7.44
C ASP A 167 -8.59 -8.66 -8.18
N LEU A 168 -8.08 -7.53 -8.68
CA LEU A 168 -8.84 -6.52 -9.40
C LEU A 168 -9.51 -7.13 -10.64
N GLY A 169 -8.76 -7.97 -11.35
CA GLY A 169 -9.13 -8.47 -12.66
C GLY A 169 -10.23 -9.54 -12.65
N SER A 170 -10.46 -10.18 -11.50
CA SER A 170 -11.45 -11.26 -11.39
C SER A 170 -12.52 -11.04 -10.33
N ASP A 171 -12.57 -9.85 -9.72
CA ASP A 171 -13.52 -9.48 -8.65
C ASP A 171 -13.48 -10.44 -7.46
N ARG A 172 -12.27 -10.77 -7.01
CA ARG A 172 -12.05 -11.72 -5.92
C ARG A 172 -11.13 -11.20 -4.84
N VAL A 173 -11.34 -11.72 -3.64
CA VAL A 173 -10.31 -11.77 -2.60
C VAL A 173 -10.03 -13.23 -2.27
N TYR A 174 -8.78 -13.66 -2.41
CA TYR A 174 -8.33 -14.99 -2.03
C TYR A 174 -7.78 -14.97 -0.61
N GLN A 175 -8.13 -15.97 0.20
CA GLN A 175 -7.61 -16.16 1.54
C GLN A 175 -6.84 -17.48 1.59
N HIS A 176 -5.53 -17.38 1.72
CA HIS A 176 -4.63 -18.52 1.89
C HIS A 176 -4.23 -18.69 3.35
N ARG A 177 -4.22 -19.93 3.85
CA ARG A 177 -3.54 -20.24 5.11
C ARG A 177 -2.04 -20.11 4.93
N ILE A 178 -1.37 -19.43 5.85
CA ILE A 178 0.10 -19.35 5.92
C ILE A 178 0.60 -20.59 6.69
N LEU A 179 1.52 -21.33 6.08
CA LEU A 179 2.16 -22.50 6.66
C LEU A 179 3.35 -22.10 7.54
N VAL A 180 3.84 -23.04 8.33
CA VAL A 180 4.95 -22.81 9.28
C VAL A 180 6.21 -22.32 8.56
N ASP A 181 6.49 -22.85 7.38
CA ASP A 181 7.62 -22.44 6.53
C ASP A 181 7.35 -21.14 5.74
N GLY A 182 6.21 -20.48 5.99
CA GLY A 182 5.78 -19.25 5.33
C GLY A 182 5.16 -19.44 3.95
N LYS A 183 5.14 -20.66 3.38
CA LYS A 183 4.39 -20.91 2.14
C LYS A 183 2.89 -20.71 2.36
N LEU A 184 2.18 -20.51 1.26
CA LEU A 184 0.74 -20.44 1.23
C LEU A 184 0.18 -21.83 0.93
N TRP A 185 -0.81 -22.26 1.72
CA TRP A 185 -1.56 -23.48 1.40
C TRP A 185 -2.22 -23.30 0.02
N PRO A 186 -2.09 -24.25 -0.92
CA PRO A 186 -2.61 -24.09 -2.27
C PRO A 186 -4.13 -23.95 -2.33
N ASN A 187 -4.85 -24.63 -1.42
CA ASN A 187 -6.29 -24.45 -1.30
C ASN A 187 -6.57 -23.13 -0.58
N TYR A 188 -7.47 -22.34 -1.15
CA TYR A 188 -7.85 -21.04 -0.61
C TYR A 188 -9.36 -20.94 -0.51
N LYS A 189 -9.82 -20.04 0.35
CA LYS A 189 -11.18 -19.52 0.28
C LYS A 189 -11.21 -18.34 -0.69
N SER A 190 -12.23 -18.28 -1.54
CA SER A 190 -12.43 -17.17 -2.47
C SER A 190 -13.70 -16.41 -2.10
N TYR A 191 -13.57 -15.10 -1.92
CA TYR A 191 -14.68 -14.19 -1.71
C TYR A 191 -14.97 -13.49 -3.04
N HIS A 192 -16.18 -13.66 -3.54
CA HIS A 192 -16.62 -13.03 -4.77
C HIS A 192 -17.25 -11.66 -4.47
N LEU A 193 -16.85 -10.66 -5.25
CA LEU A 193 -17.44 -9.33 -5.20
C LEU A 193 -18.46 -9.16 -6.33
N ASN A 194 -19.17 -8.03 -6.28
CA ASN A 194 -20.02 -7.63 -7.39
C ASN A 194 -19.18 -7.51 -8.67
N PRO A 195 -19.67 -7.98 -9.83
CA PRO A 195 -18.98 -7.81 -11.10
C PRO A 195 -18.68 -6.34 -11.39
N GLY A 196 -17.44 -6.03 -11.79
CA GLY A 196 -16.97 -4.69 -12.06
C GLY A 196 -16.48 -3.94 -10.82
N ALA A 197 -16.37 -4.61 -9.65
CA ALA A 197 -15.88 -3.97 -8.43
C ALA A 197 -14.43 -3.51 -8.56
N GLY A 198 -13.54 -4.42 -8.95
CA GLY A 198 -12.09 -4.24 -9.05
C GLY A 198 -11.43 -4.07 -7.68
N PRO A 199 -11.44 -5.08 -6.79
CA PRO A 199 -10.84 -4.99 -5.46
C PRO A 199 -9.34 -4.68 -5.55
N ARG A 200 -8.91 -3.58 -4.93
CA ARG A 200 -7.55 -3.05 -5.07
C ARG A 200 -6.75 -3.22 -3.80
N HIS A 201 -7.04 -2.43 -2.77
CA HIS A 201 -6.33 -2.47 -1.49
C HIS A 201 -7.31 -2.85 -0.37
N LEU A 202 -6.87 -3.75 0.50
CA LEU A 202 -7.55 -4.12 1.75
C LEU A 202 -6.76 -3.61 2.95
N SER A 203 -7.44 -3.06 3.95
CA SER A 203 -6.85 -2.65 5.22
C SER A 203 -7.61 -3.31 6.38
N PHE A 204 -6.90 -3.94 7.30
CA PHE A 204 -7.50 -4.43 8.54
C PHE A 204 -7.56 -3.29 9.56
N HIS A 205 -8.68 -3.20 10.27
CA HIS A 205 -8.73 -2.39 11.47
C HIS A 205 -7.78 -2.98 12.53
N PRO A 206 -6.96 -2.17 13.24
CA PRO A 206 -5.94 -2.71 14.15
C PRO A 206 -6.47 -3.53 15.34
N ASN A 207 -7.73 -3.36 15.73
CA ASN A 207 -8.39 -4.25 16.70
C ASN A 207 -8.63 -5.69 16.19
N GLY A 208 -8.36 -5.94 14.91
CA GLY A 208 -8.46 -7.23 14.25
C GLY A 208 -9.87 -7.73 13.93
N LYS A 209 -10.92 -6.93 14.17
CA LYS A 209 -12.32 -7.34 13.99
C LYS A 209 -12.94 -6.91 12.67
N PHE A 210 -12.33 -5.97 11.96
CA PHE A 210 -12.89 -5.42 10.73
C PHE A 210 -11.85 -5.35 9.63
N ALA A 211 -12.30 -5.47 8.39
CA ALA A 211 -11.50 -5.20 7.19
C ALA A 211 -12.25 -4.25 6.26
N TYR A 212 -11.50 -3.38 5.59
CA TYR A 212 -12.01 -2.39 4.65
C TYR A 212 -11.35 -2.63 3.30
N LEU A 213 -12.16 -2.90 2.28
CA LEU A 213 -11.70 -3.21 0.94
C LEU A 213 -12.10 -2.08 -0.01
N LEU A 214 -11.11 -1.42 -0.59
CA LEU A 214 -11.32 -0.41 -1.61
C LEU A 214 -11.39 -1.06 -2.99
N ASN A 215 -12.48 -0.81 -3.70
CA ASN A 215 -12.75 -1.28 -5.05
C ASN A 215 -12.44 -0.16 -6.06
N GLU A 216 -11.41 -0.34 -6.89
CA GLU A 216 -10.89 0.68 -7.82
C GLU A 216 -11.92 1.08 -8.88
N LEU A 217 -12.55 0.10 -9.52
CA LEU A 217 -13.35 0.31 -10.72
C LEU A 217 -14.76 0.79 -10.39
N SER A 218 -15.38 0.21 -9.34
CA SER A 218 -16.69 0.66 -8.84
C SER A 218 -16.62 1.91 -7.95
N GLY A 219 -15.43 2.24 -7.42
CA GLY A 219 -15.22 3.35 -6.51
C GLY A 219 -16.01 3.21 -5.22
N THR A 220 -15.97 2.03 -4.59
CA THR A 220 -16.66 1.73 -3.33
C THR A 220 -15.69 1.23 -2.27
N VAL A 221 -16.07 1.37 -1.00
CA VAL A 221 -15.47 0.64 0.12
C VAL A 221 -16.45 -0.40 0.61
N ASP A 222 -16.03 -1.66 0.59
CA ASP A 222 -16.73 -2.75 1.25
C ASP A 222 -16.17 -2.94 2.66
N VAL A 223 -17.07 -3.00 3.65
CA VAL A 223 -16.72 -3.24 5.06
C VAL A 223 -17.06 -4.67 5.41
N PHE A 224 -16.11 -5.34 6.05
CA PHE A 224 -16.25 -6.72 6.49
C PHE A 224 -16.05 -6.84 8.00
N LEU A 225 -16.91 -7.63 8.64
CA LEU A 225 -16.60 -8.23 9.93
C LEU A 225 -15.63 -9.39 9.69
N TYR A 226 -14.50 -9.40 10.40
CA TYR A 226 -13.56 -10.51 10.44
C TYR A 226 -13.76 -11.30 11.72
N LYS A 227 -14.43 -12.45 11.61
CA LYS A 227 -14.77 -13.31 12.75
C LYS A 227 -14.58 -14.76 12.35
N ASN A 228 -14.07 -15.58 13.28
CA ASN A 228 -13.80 -17.00 13.04
C ASN A 228 -12.98 -17.21 11.75
N GLU A 229 -11.99 -16.34 11.53
CA GLU A 229 -11.10 -16.41 10.38
C GLU A 229 -11.81 -16.20 9.02
N VAL A 230 -13.02 -15.63 8.99
CA VAL A 230 -13.82 -15.39 7.80
C VAL A 230 -14.19 -13.92 7.66
N LEU A 231 -14.22 -13.41 6.42
CA LEU A 231 -14.79 -12.10 6.08
C LEU A 231 -16.28 -12.21 5.80
N GLU A 232 -17.09 -11.42 6.50
CA GLU A 232 -18.53 -11.27 6.28
C GLU A 232 -18.82 -9.80 5.94
N LYS A 233 -19.35 -9.53 4.74
CA LYS A 233 -19.63 -8.17 4.29
C LYS A 233 -20.82 -7.59 5.06
N VAL A 234 -20.62 -6.43 5.70
CA VAL A 234 -21.64 -5.75 6.52
C VAL A 234 -22.06 -4.39 5.95
N GLN A 235 -21.28 -3.82 5.03
CA GLN A 235 -21.60 -2.55 4.37
C GLN A 235 -20.92 -2.47 3.00
N SER A 236 -21.51 -1.69 2.10
CA SER A 236 -20.84 -1.11 0.95
C SER A 236 -21.16 0.39 0.92
N ILE A 237 -20.15 1.24 0.73
CA ILE A 237 -20.31 2.70 0.72
C ILE A 237 -19.52 3.32 -0.43
N VAL A 238 -20.05 4.40 -1.01
CA VAL A 238 -19.44 5.10 -2.15
C VAL A 238 -18.15 5.81 -1.72
N CYS A 239 -17.03 5.47 -2.37
CA CYS A 239 -15.75 6.16 -2.25
C CYS A 239 -15.59 7.26 -3.28
N ASP A 240 -15.78 6.95 -4.54
CA ASP A 240 -15.71 7.90 -5.63
C ASP A 240 -17.14 8.14 -6.14
N ASP A 241 -17.63 9.36 -5.96
CA ASP A 241 -18.96 9.81 -6.35
C ASP A 241 -18.98 10.51 -7.73
N SER A 242 -17.89 10.40 -8.50
CA SER A 242 -17.89 10.79 -9.90
C SER A 242 -18.91 9.96 -10.69
N LYS A 243 -19.41 10.58 -11.77
CA LYS A 243 -20.33 9.93 -12.71
C LYS A 243 -19.60 9.14 -13.80
N ALA A 244 -18.30 8.91 -13.65
CA ALA A 244 -17.52 8.15 -14.62
C ALA A 244 -17.92 6.67 -14.58
N GLU A 245 -17.98 6.04 -15.75
CA GLU A 245 -18.34 4.62 -15.89
C GLU A 245 -17.31 3.69 -15.24
N SER A 246 -16.02 3.99 -15.43
CA SER A 246 -14.91 3.34 -14.71
C SER A 246 -14.21 4.36 -13.83
N LYS A 247 -14.08 4.04 -12.55
CA LYS A 247 -13.42 4.89 -11.55
C LYS A 247 -11.97 4.45 -11.34
N ALA A 248 -11.25 5.17 -10.47
CA ALA A 248 -9.83 4.91 -10.22
C ALA A 248 -9.40 5.17 -8.77
N SER A 249 -10.17 4.64 -7.81
CA SER A 249 -9.75 4.63 -6.39
C SER A 249 -8.42 3.90 -6.19
N ALA A 250 -7.62 4.29 -5.20
CA ALA A 250 -6.24 3.81 -5.04
C ALA A 250 -5.91 3.29 -3.64
N HIS A 251 -5.60 4.17 -2.70
CA HIS A 251 -5.10 3.75 -1.39
C HIS A 251 -6.19 3.84 -0.33
N ILE A 252 -6.06 3.01 0.71
CA ILE A 252 -6.97 2.97 1.86
C ILE A 252 -6.14 2.64 3.10
N GLU A 253 -6.29 3.47 4.14
CA GLU A 253 -5.56 3.31 5.41
C GLU A 253 -6.46 3.70 6.58
N VAL A 254 -6.35 2.96 7.68
CA VAL A 254 -7.00 3.31 8.95
C VAL A 254 -6.05 4.24 9.70
N SER A 255 -6.57 5.34 10.24
CA SER A 255 -5.76 6.30 10.99
C SER A 255 -5.09 5.65 12.22
N PRO A 256 -3.95 6.19 12.70
CA PRO A 256 -3.23 5.59 13.84
C PRO A 256 -4.00 5.51 15.16
N ASP A 257 -5.03 6.35 15.34
CA ASP A 257 -5.95 6.32 16.48
C ASP A 257 -7.16 5.38 16.27
N TRP A 258 -7.21 4.73 15.11
CA TRP A 258 -8.19 3.71 14.69
C TRP A 258 -9.62 4.22 14.49
N ASN A 259 -9.82 5.54 14.54
CA ASN A 259 -11.14 6.13 14.50
C ASN A 259 -11.60 6.53 13.11
N TRP A 260 -10.69 6.58 12.14
CA TRP A 260 -10.94 7.10 10.80
C TRP A 260 -10.41 6.17 9.74
N LEU A 261 -11.12 6.13 8.62
CA LEU A 261 -10.67 5.49 7.40
C LEU A 261 -10.48 6.57 6.35
N VAL A 262 -9.30 6.61 5.73
CA VAL A 262 -9.01 7.51 4.62
C VAL A 262 -8.84 6.68 3.35
N CYS A 263 -9.36 7.17 2.24
CA CYS A 263 -9.18 6.58 0.91
C CYS A 263 -8.67 7.65 -0.05
N SER A 264 -8.01 7.25 -1.14
CA SER A 264 -7.67 8.15 -2.25
C SER A 264 -8.38 7.79 -3.55
N ASN A 265 -8.82 8.80 -4.28
CA ASN A 265 -9.35 8.69 -5.64
C ASN A 265 -8.40 9.37 -6.62
N ARG A 266 -8.35 8.90 -7.86
CA ARG A 266 -7.48 9.44 -8.91
C ARG A 266 -8.28 9.63 -10.19
N ILE A 267 -7.76 10.42 -11.13
CA ILE A 267 -8.22 10.53 -12.54
C ILE A 267 -9.61 11.16 -12.66
N THR A 268 -10.64 10.51 -12.12
CA THR A 268 -12.03 10.98 -12.08
C THR A 268 -12.19 12.14 -11.11
N LYS A 269 -11.63 11.98 -9.91
CA LYS A 269 -11.48 13.01 -8.87
C LYS A 269 -10.18 12.74 -8.11
N ASP A 270 -9.24 13.67 -8.17
CA ASP A 270 -7.98 13.59 -7.41
C ASP A 270 -8.20 14.15 -6.00
N GLU A 271 -8.50 13.26 -5.05
CA GLU A 271 -8.92 13.65 -3.70
C GLU A 271 -8.62 12.56 -2.66
N LEU A 272 -8.66 12.96 -1.39
CA LEU A 272 -8.82 12.06 -0.25
C LEU A 272 -10.27 12.05 0.22
N VAL A 273 -10.74 10.89 0.68
CA VAL A 273 -12.08 10.71 1.22
C VAL A 273 -11.98 10.17 2.64
N VAL A 274 -12.63 10.84 3.58
CA VAL A 274 -12.54 10.52 5.00
C VAL A 274 -13.87 9.98 5.50
N TYR A 275 -13.80 8.86 6.23
CA TYR A 275 -14.93 8.26 6.93
C TYR A 275 -14.63 8.16 8.42
N LYS A 276 -15.66 8.41 9.25
CA LYS A 276 -15.64 7.99 10.64
C LYS A 276 -15.90 6.49 10.70
N ILE A 277 -15.07 5.78 11.45
CA ILE A 277 -15.29 4.38 11.82
C ILE A 277 -16.15 4.33 13.08
N LEU A 278 -17.30 3.65 13.01
CA LEU A 278 -18.17 3.39 14.15
C LEU A 278 -17.67 2.18 14.97
N PRO A 279 -18.11 2.01 16.22
CA PRO A 279 -17.80 0.81 17.01
C PRO A 279 -18.20 -0.51 16.34
N THR A 280 -19.22 -0.47 15.48
CA THR A 280 -19.69 -1.60 14.67
C THR A 280 -18.79 -1.89 13.45
N GLY A 281 -17.75 -1.10 13.23
CA GLY A 281 -16.89 -1.14 12.04
C GLY A 281 -17.46 -0.42 10.83
N GLN A 282 -18.76 -0.08 10.84
CA GLN A 282 -19.37 0.64 9.73
C GLN A 282 -18.82 2.06 9.58
N LEU A 283 -18.90 2.57 8.36
CA LEU A 283 -18.35 3.85 7.94
C LEU A 283 -19.46 4.88 7.77
N ILE A 284 -19.21 6.08 8.29
CA ILE A 284 -20.00 7.29 7.99
C ILE A 284 -19.11 8.26 7.22
N PHE A 285 -19.56 8.68 6.04
CA PHE A 285 -18.87 9.71 5.26
C PHE A 285 -18.70 11.01 6.07
N LYS A 286 -17.49 11.58 6.04
CA LYS A 286 -17.17 12.83 6.75
C LYS A 286 -16.86 13.97 5.79
N ASN A 287 -15.86 13.81 4.92
CA ASN A 287 -15.43 14.89 4.03
C ASN A 287 -14.62 14.36 2.83
N ARG A 288 -14.46 15.20 1.81
CA ARG A 288 -13.54 15.05 0.67
C ARG A 288 -12.54 16.19 0.67
N ILE A 289 -11.29 15.89 0.35
CA ILE A 289 -10.19 16.87 0.32
C ILE A 289 -9.52 16.79 -1.05
N PRO A 290 -9.63 17.82 -1.90
CA PRO A 290 -8.90 17.86 -3.16
C PRO A 290 -7.39 17.81 -2.91
N VAL A 291 -6.68 17.05 -3.72
CA VAL A 291 -5.22 16.92 -3.67
C VAL A 291 -4.65 16.99 -5.09
N ALA A 292 -3.32 17.01 -5.20
CA ALA A 292 -2.65 17.00 -6.49
C ALA A 292 -2.91 15.71 -7.29
N LYS A 293 -2.72 15.78 -8.62
CA LYS A 293 -3.19 14.74 -9.54
C LYS A 293 -2.57 13.36 -9.31
N LYS A 294 -3.44 12.34 -9.43
CA LYS A 294 -3.18 10.91 -9.20
C LYS A 294 -2.51 10.62 -7.86
N PRO A 295 -3.20 10.85 -6.72
CA PRO A 295 -2.72 10.49 -5.38
C PRO A 295 -2.73 8.95 -5.20
N ARG A 296 -1.72 8.28 -5.74
CA ARG A 296 -1.67 6.80 -5.82
C ARG A 296 -1.44 6.15 -4.46
N PHE A 297 -0.84 6.88 -3.53
CA PHE A 297 -0.58 6.43 -2.17
C PHE A 297 -0.54 7.61 -1.22
N PHE A 298 -0.90 7.35 0.03
CA PHE A 298 -0.67 8.26 1.14
C PHE A 298 -0.38 7.43 2.39
N THR A 299 0.21 8.02 3.41
CA THR A 299 0.31 7.39 4.73
C THR A 299 0.45 8.42 5.84
N PHE A 300 0.12 8.03 7.06
CA PHE A 300 0.32 8.85 8.24
C PHE A 300 1.77 8.79 8.72
N ASP A 301 2.24 9.86 9.34
CA ASP A 301 3.42 9.79 10.20
C ASP A 301 3.11 8.98 11.46
N LYS A 302 4.15 8.56 12.20
CA LYS A 302 4.02 7.78 13.43
C LYS A 302 3.19 8.46 14.50
N SER A 303 3.17 9.79 14.53
CA SER A 303 2.34 10.52 15.50
C SER A 303 0.87 10.58 15.11
N GLY A 304 0.53 10.23 13.85
CA GLY A 304 -0.81 10.34 13.28
C GLY A 304 -1.28 11.77 13.05
N LYS A 305 -0.38 12.75 13.10
CA LYS A 305 -0.71 14.18 12.94
C LYS A 305 -0.43 14.71 11.55
N ILE A 306 0.32 13.97 10.74
CA ILE A 306 0.73 14.37 9.40
C ILE A 306 0.36 13.28 8.43
N LEU A 307 -0.19 13.67 7.28
CA LEU A 307 -0.45 12.80 6.15
C LEU A 307 0.46 13.19 4.99
N PHE A 308 1.20 12.23 4.46
CA PHE A 308 2.00 12.39 3.24
C PHE A 308 1.20 11.85 2.06
N VAL A 309 0.99 12.65 1.01
CA VAL A 309 0.19 12.27 -0.17
C VAL A 309 1.06 12.29 -1.42
N ALA A 310 1.38 11.12 -1.96
CA ALA A 310 2.20 10.95 -3.16
C ALA A 310 1.34 11.09 -4.42
N SER A 311 1.52 12.22 -5.12
CA SER A 311 0.75 12.60 -6.32
C SER A 311 1.59 12.42 -7.57
N GLN A 312 1.32 11.33 -8.29
CA GLN A 312 2.17 10.82 -9.35
C GLN A 312 2.35 11.83 -10.49
N ASP A 313 1.26 12.38 -11.00
CA ASP A 313 1.29 13.16 -12.25
C ASP A 313 1.69 14.61 -12.03
N GLU A 314 1.66 15.09 -10.78
CA GLU A 314 2.13 16.41 -10.40
C GLU A 314 3.53 16.43 -9.78
N ASN A 315 4.22 15.28 -9.74
CA ASN A 315 5.60 15.17 -9.27
C ASN A 315 5.83 15.79 -7.88
N LYS A 316 4.94 15.49 -6.94
CA LYS A 316 5.06 16.00 -5.57
C LYS A 316 4.52 15.04 -4.52
N VAL A 317 5.09 15.09 -3.32
CA VAL A 317 4.46 14.62 -2.09
C VAL A 317 3.99 15.82 -1.30
N GLN A 318 2.68 15.92 -1.10
CA GLN A 318 2.06 16.99 -0.31
C GLN A 318 1.95 16.58 1.16
N LEU A 319 2.10 17.53 2.07
CA LEU A 319 1.91 17.32 3.51
C LEU A 319 0.62 17.97 3.99
N TYR A 320 -0.17 17.21 4.72
CA TYR A 320 -1.38 17.68 5.40
C TYR A 320 -1.27 17.43 6.90
N SER A 321 -1.88 18.29 7.71
CA SER A 321 -2.16 17.96 9.11
C SER A 321 -3.45 17.16 9.21
N PHE A 322 -3.48 16.20 10.13
CA PHE A 322 -4.65 15.40 10.47
C PHE A 322 -5.06 15.65 11.92
N ASP A 323 -6.32 16.04 12.13
CA ASP A 323 -6.91 16.15 13.46
C ASP A 323 -7.66 14.85 13.79
N ALA A 324 -7.05 14.02 14.63
CA ALA A 324 -7.62 12.75 15.08
C ALA A 324 -8.97 12.88 15.81
N LYS A 325 -9.29 14.04 16.39
CA LYS A 325 -10.60 14.23 17.07
C LYS A 325 -11.72 14.45 16.06
N THR A 326 -11.45 15.15 14.98
CA THR A 326 -12.49 15.63 14.04
C THR A 326 -12.45 14.95 12.67
N GLY A 327 -11.34 14.29 12.34
CA GLY A 327 -11.07 13.71 11.02
C GLY A 327 -10.70 14.76 9.98
N ASN A 328 -10.47 16.02 10.38
CA ASN A 328 -10.16 17.10 9.47
C ASN A 328 -8.73 16.96 8.93
N ILE A 329 -8.58 17.23 7.62
CA ILE A 329 -7.33 17.25 6.89
C ILE A 329 -7.14 18.67 6.34
N SER A 330 -5.98 19.29 6.60
CA SER A 330 -5.66 20.63 6.09
C SER A 330 -4.23 20.71 5.58
N ALA A 331 -4.02 21.37 4.45
CA ALA A 331 -2.71 21.47 3.82
C ALA A 331 -1.72 22.22 4.72
N LYS A 332 -0.48 21.72 4.84
CA LYS A 332 0.59 22.42 5.57
C LYS A 332 1.33 23.46 4.73
N GLY A 333 1.09 23.49 3.42
CA GLY A 333 1.80 24.38 2.49
C GLY A 333 3.28 24.00 2.28
N LEU A 334 3.65 22.76 2.60
CA LEU A 334 5.00 22.23 2.38
C LEU A 334 4.91 21.03 1.44
N ASP A 335 5.43 21.20 0.23
CA ASP A 335 5.48 20.15 -0.80
C ASP A 335 6.92 19.67 -0.98
N ILE A 336 7.06 18.38 -1.28
CA ILE A 336 8.33 17.75 -1.66
C ILE A 336 8.28 17.50 -3.16
N THR A 337 9.08 18.22 -3.93
CA THR A 337 9.19 17.98 -5.38
C THR A 337 9.99 16.72 -5.65
N VAL A 338 9.34 15.72 -6.25
CA VAL A 338 9.91 14.41 -6.56
C VAL A 338 9.20 13.85 -7.80
N ARG A 339 9.92 13.26 -8.75
CA ARG A 339 9.29 12.78 -9.99
C ARG A 339 8.47 11.52 -9.73
N LYS A 340 7.23 11.50 -10.23
CA LYS A 340 6.30 10.35 -10.24
C LYS A 340 6.26 9.55 -8.93
N PRO A 341 6.06 10.18 -7.76
CA PRO A 341 6.02 9.47 -6.49
C PRO A 341 4.75 8.64 -6.42
N VAL A 342 4.88 7.41 -5.93
CA VAL A 342 3.76 6.46 -5.86
C VAL A 342 3.71 5.67 -4.55
N VAL A 343 4.73 5.81 -3.69
CA VAL A 343 4.72 5.30 -2.31
C VAL A 343 5.59 6.21 -1.45
N VAL A 344 5.20 6.41 -0.19
CA VAL A 344 5.94 7.21 0.79
C VAL A 344 5.84 6.52 2.16
N GLY A 345 6.89 6.60 2.97
CA GLY A 345 6.90 6.04 4.32
C GLY A 345 7.92 6.72 5.23
N GLU A 346 7.57 6.87 6.51
CA GLU A 346 8.48 7.39 7.53
C GLU A 346 9.50 6.33 7.96
N LEU A 347 10.73 6.75 8.27
CA LEU A 347 11.87 5.90 8.67
C LEU A 347 12.16 5.80 10.16
#